data_AF-A0A1Q5MIT2-F1
#
_entry.id   AF-A0A1Q5MIT2-F1
#
_cell.length_a   1.000
_cell.length_b   1.000
_cell.length_c   1.000
_cell.angle_alpha   90.00
_cell.angle_beta   90.00
_cell.angle_gamma   90.00
#
_symmetry.space_group_name_H-M   'P 1'
#
loop_
_entity.id
_entity.type
_entity.pdbx_description
1 polymer ?
#
loop_
_entity_poly.entity_id
_entity_poly.type
_entity_poly.pdbx_seq_one_letter_code
_entity_poly.pdbx_strand_id
1 'polypeptide(L)'
;MTPDSPSSSRPPAIGRRTVLGAAAAAPVLAGLPSVASAAPAARRRKPRRLKGGGDLGPNVIVFDPSTPGIQARLDEVFARQESAQFGTGRYQLLFKPGTYNGLNAQIGFYTSISGLGLSPDDTTINGDVTVDAGWFGGNATQNFWRSAENLALVPANGTNRWAVAQAAPFRRMHVRGGIDLAPSGYGWASGGYIADSRIDGTVGPYSQQQWYTRDSSVGGWTNAVWNMVFSGVEGAPAQSFPDPPYTTLDRTPRSREKPFLYLDGDQYRVFLPALRTDARGVTWGNGTPRGTSLPLNRFYVAKPGDSAATLNQALDQGLDLLLTPGIYHVDRPVRVNRPGTVVLGLGYATLIPDHGVTALKVADVDGVRLAAFLIDAGPVDSPVLLEVGPKGASRNHSTDPITVQDVFIRIGGAGPGRATTSMVINARHTIVDHTWVWRADHGEGVGWETNRCDYGVVVNGHDVLATGLFVEHFNKYDVQWNGERGRTIFFQNEKAYDAPDQAAIQNGPLKGYAAYKVGDHVTTHEGWGMGSYCYYNVNPGIVQHHGFAAPDCPGVRFHDLLVVSLSGNGQYECVINDTGAPTSGTDTVPSTVVSYP
;
A
#
# COMPACT_ATOMS: atom_id res chain seq x y z
N MET A 1 61.71 -10.38 -36.82
CA MET A 1 62.16 -9.07 -37.32
C MET A 1 61.46 -8.00 -36.49
N THR A 2 62.19 -6.96 -36.10
CA THR A 2 61.75 -5.77 -35.36
C THR A 2 61.51 -4.60 -36.33
N PRO A 3 61.04 -3.39 -35.90
CA PRO A 3 60.57 -2.95 -34.58
C PRO A 3 59.01 -2.76 -34.62
N ASP A 4 58.29 -1.78 -34.07
CA ASP A 4 58.62 -0.53 -33.35
C ASP A 4 57.43 0.01 -32.52
N SER A 5 57.72 0.98 -31.63
CA SER A 5 56.81 1.88 -30.88
C SER A 5 57.68 2.94 -30.18
N PRO A 6 57.28 4.23 -30.04
CA PRO A 6 56.98 4.71 -28.66
C PRO A 6 56.10 5.99 -28.52
N SER A 7 55.71 6.27 -27.25
CA SER A 7 55.54 7.61 -26.60
C SER A 7 54.52 8.64 -27.15
N SER A 8 53.66 9.36 -26.41
CA SER A 8 53.47 9.79 -24.99
C SER A 8 53.86 11.25 -24.65
N SER A 9 52.89 12.10 -24.25
CA SER A 9 53.14 13.27 -23.36
C SER A 9 51.86 13.96 -22.80
N ARG A 10 51.90 14.22 -21.48
CA ARG A 10 51.35 15.40 -20.76
C ARG A 10 52.57 16.33 -20.47
N PRO A 11 52.51 17.56 -19.89
CA PRO A 11 51.48 18.26 -19.07
C PRO A 11 51.12 19.63 -19.74
N PRO A 12 50.86 20.82 -19.10
CA PRO A 12 50.70 21.22 -17.69
C PRO A 12 49.45 22.10 -17.41
N ALA A 13 49.53 22.96 -16.37
CA ALA A 13 48.61 24.04 -16.00
C ALA A 13 49.43 25.25 -15.46
N ILE A 14 48.80 26.21 -14.75
CA ILE A 14 49.36 27.51 -14.24
C ILE A 14 49.32 28.62 -15.31
N GLY A 15 48.99 29.90 -15.04
CA GLY A 15 48.60 30.58 -13.78
C GLY A 15 48.19 32.06 -13.96
N ARG A 16 47.98 32.80 -12.86
CA ARG A 16 47.46 34.20 -12.84
C ARG A 16 48.53 35.30 -13.01
N ARG A 17 48.20 36.38 -13.75
CA ARG A 17 48.52 37.83 -13.54
C ARG A 17 47.87 38.63 -14.71
N THR A 18 47.16 39.76 -14.58
CA THR A 18 47.56 41.15 -14.22
C THR A 18 48.76 41.69 -15.03
N VAL A 19 48.81 42.94 -15.55
CA VAL A 19 48.04 44.18 -15.28
C VAL A 19 48.14 45.19 -16.46
N LEU A 20 47.30 46.26 -16.47
CA LEU A 20 47.32 47.45 -17.36
C LEU A 20 47.15 47.20 -18.89
N GLY A 21 46.68 48.16 -19.70
CA GLY A 21 46.05 49.45 -19.37
C GLY A 21 46.06 50.42 -20.56
N ALA A 22 44.91 51.03 -20.89
CA ALA A 22 44.79 52.12 -21.87
C ALA A 22 43.63 53.05 -21.48
N ALA A 23 43.84 54.36 -21.54
CA ALA A 23 42.85 55.37 -21.17
C ALA A 23 42.37 56.15 -22.40
N ALA A 24 41.08 56.46 -22.44
CA ALA A 24 40.46 57.45 -23.30
C ALA A 24 39.45 58.24 -22.46
N ALA A 25 39.34 59.55 -22.67
CA ALA A 25 38.71 60.47 -21.72
C ALA A 25 37.54 61.26 -22.32
N ALA A 26 36.54 61.53 -21.46
CA ALA A 26 35.49 62.55 -21.62
C ALA A 26 34.47 62.32 -22.77
N PRO A 27 33.26 62.92 -22.72
CA PRO A 27 32.78 63.94 -21.78
C PRO A 27 31.70 63.46 -20.79
N VAL A 28 31.51 64.25 -19.74
CA VAL A 28 30.40 64.13 -18.79
C VAL A 28 29.21 64.96 -19.30
N LEU A 29 28.08 64.31 -19.58
CA LEU A 29 26.78 65.01 -19.63
C LEU A 29 26.15 65.00 -18.23
N ALA A 30 25.72 66.17 -17.77
CA ALA A 30 24.99 66.31 -16.51
C ALA A 30 23.55 65.81 -16.65
N GLY A 31 23.33 64.53 -16.34
CA GLY A 31 21.98 63.96 -16.22
C GLY A 31 21.28 64.44 -14.95
N LEU A 32 20.05 64.95 -15.09
CA LEU A 32 19.17 65.25 -13.95
C LEU A 32 18.86 63.97 -13.16
N PRO A 33 18.75 64.01 -11.83
CA PRO A 33 18.36 62.85 -11.03
C PRO A 33 16.89 62.49 -11.31
N SER A 34 16.66 61.48 -12.14
CA SER A 34 15.34 60.89 -12.28
C SER A 34 14.96 60.22 -10.96
N VAL A 35 13.88 60.70 -10.33
CA VAL A 35 13.38 60.11 -9.09
C VAL A 35 12.80 58.74 -9.43
N ALA A 36 13.59 57.68 -9.20
CA ALA A 36 13.18 56.31 -9.46
C ALA A 36 12.02 55.95 -8.53
N SER A 37 10.79 56.12 -9.02
CA SER A 37 9.57 55.84 -8.28
C SER A 37 9.56 54.38 -7.87
N ALA A 38 9.74 54.13 -6.58
CA ALA A 38 9.82 52.78 -6.05
C ALA A 38 8.48 52.07 -6.28
N ALA A 39 8.46 51.13 -7.23
CA ALA A 39 7.28 50.33 -7.51
C ALA A 39 6.78 49.69 -6.20
N PRO A 40 5.50 49.88 -5.83
CA PRO A 40 5.02 49.49 -4.52
C PRO A 40 5.18 47.98 -4.36
N ALA A 41 6.00 47.58 -3.38
CA ALA A 41 6.32 46.18 -3.13
C ALA A 41 5.03 45.36 -3.07
N ALA A 42 4.85 44.44 -4.03
CA ALA A 42 3.57 43.79 -4.27
C ALA A 42 3.09 43.11 -3.00
N ARG A 43 2.01 43.65 -2.39
CA ARG A 43 1.42 43.11 -1.16
C ARG A 43 1.12 41.63 -1.40
N ARG A 44 1.92 40.74 -0.80
CA ARG A 44 1.63 39.30 -0.71
C ARG A 44 0.22 39.18 -0.14
N ARG A 45 -0.77 38.89 -1.00
CA ARG A 45 -2.15 38.65 -0.58
C ARG A 45 -2.08 37.47 0.39
N LYS A 46 -2.52 37.68 1.64
CA LYS A 46 -2.62 36.56 2.60
C LYS A 46 -3.42 35.44 1.90
N PRO A 47 -2.93 34.19 1.88
CA PRO A 47 -3.62 33.12 1.17
C PRO A 47 -5.06 33.01 1.69
N ARG A 48 -6.01 32.83 0.79
CA ARG A 48 -7.44 32.80 1.15
C ARG A 48 -7.65 31.64 2.12
N ARG A 49 -8.27 31.90 3.28
CA ARG A 49 -8.57 30.85 4.25
C ARG A 49 -9.42 29.78 3.57
N LEU A 50 -8.98 28.53 3.61
CA LEU A 50 -9.75 27.41 3.07
C LEU A 50 -10.96 27.13 3.97
N LYS A 51 -12.01 26.58 3.39
CA LYS A 51 -13.15 26.02 4.11
C LYS A 51 -13.03 24.50 4.09
N GLY A 52 -13.42 23.86 5.18
CA GLY A 52 -13.65 22.42 5.17
C GLY A 52 -15.07 22.10 4.74
N GLY A 53 -15.29 20.88 4.27
CA GLY A 53 -16.53 20.43 3.66
C GLY A 53 -16.76 20.99 2.25
N GLY A 54 -17.77 20.45 1.58
CA GLY A 54 -18.11 20.76 0.20
C GLY A 54 -18.70 19.55 -0.51
N ASP A 55 -18.91 19.68 -1.81
CA ASP A 55 -19.27 18.58 -2.70
C ASP A 55 -18.14 17.52 -2.79
N LEU A 56 -18.53 16.24 -2.92
CA LEU A 56 -17.61 15.11 -3.04
C LEU A 56 -17.05 14.93 -4.47
N GLY A 57 -17.63 15.59 -5.48
CA GLY A 57 -17.10 15.66 -6.85
C GLY A 57 -17.68 14.58 -7.78
N PRO A 58 -17.55 14.74 -9.11
CA PRO A 58 -18.28 13.94 -10.11
C PRO A 58 -17.91 12.45 -10.11
N ASN A 59 -16.77 12.09 -9.52
CA ASN A 59 -16.27 10.72 -9.43
C ASN A 59 -16.76 9.99 -8.16
N VAL A 60 -17.51 10.67 -7.28
CA VAL A 60 -18.19 10.07 -6.14
C VAL A 60 -19.68 9.95 -6.49
N ILE A 61 -20.09 8.75 -6.86
CA ILE A 61 -21.46 8.43 -7.29
C ILE A 61 -22.21 7.93 -6.06
N VAL A 62 -23.28 8.63 -5.69
CA VAL A 62 -24.06 8.34 -4.48
C VAL A 62 -25.46 7.84 -4.88
N PHE A 63 -25.83 6.67 -4.38
CA PHE A 63 -27.13 6.04 -4.58
C PHE A 63 -27.92 6.01 -3.27
N ASP A 64 -29.23 6.21 -3.34
CA ASP A 64 -30.19 5.84 -2.28
C ASP A 64 -31.15 4.75 -2.81
N PRO A 65 -31.93 4.06 -1.95
CA PRO A 65 -32.82 2.98 -2.38
C PRO A 65 -33.92 3.39 -3.37
N SER A 66 -34.15 4.69 -3.58
CA SER A 66 -35.12 5.23 -4.55
C SER A 66 -34.48 5.66 -5.88
N THR A 67 -33.15 5.64 -5.97
CA THR A 67 -32.41 6.10 -7.15
C THR A 67 -32.68 5.18 -8.33
N PRO A 68 -33.19 5.68 -9.48
CA PRO A 68 -33.47 4.84 -10.64
C PRO A 68 -32.18 4.42 -11.35
N GLY A 69 -32.17 3.21 -11.93
CA GLY A 69 -31.12 2.77 -12.85
C GLY A 69 -29.76 2.43 -12.21
N ILE A 70 -29.70 2.14 -10.90
CA ILE A 70 -28.46 1.85 -10.16
C ILE A 70 -27.61 0.79 -10.90
N GLN A 71 -28.18 -0.36 -11.26
CA GLN A 71 -27.45 -1.42 -11.96
C GLN A 71 -26.79 -0.91 -13.25
N ALA A 72 -27.54 -0.23 -14.12
CA ALA A 72 -27.00 0.31 -15.37
C ALA A 72 -25.85 1.32 -15.14
N ARG A 73 -25.86 2.04 -14.01
CA ARG A 73 -24.75 2.94 -13.62
C ARG A 73 -23.55 2.20 -13.02
N LEU A 74 -23.77 1.07 -12.37
CA LEU A 74 -22.70 0.15 -11.95
C LEU A 74 -22.05 -0.48 -13.18
N ASP A 75 -22.84 -0.98 -14.13
CA ASP A 75 -22.39 -1.54 -15.40
C ASP A 75 -21.59 -0.52 -16.23
N GLU A 76 -22.03 0.75 -16.28
CA GLU A 76 -21.33 1.85 -16.97
C GLU A 76 -19.95 2.16 -16.38
N VAL A 77 -19.78 2.02 -15.05
CA VAL A 77 -18.49 2.18 -14.38
C VAL A 77 -17.64 0.93 -14.58
N PHE A 78 -18.21 -0.27 -14.44
CA PHE A 78 -17.52 -1.54 -14.67
C PHE A 78 -16.95 -1.64 -16.07
N ALA A 79 -17.76 -1.40 -17.11
CA ALA A 79 -17.34 -1.48 -18.51
C ALA A 79 -16.24 -0.46 -18.90
N ARG A 80 -16.00 0.57 -18.10
CA ARG A 80 -14.85 1.48 -18.24
C ARG A 80 -13.62 1.01 -17.47
N GLN A 81 -13.83 0.34 -16.35
CA GLN A 81 -12.79 0.05 -15.36
C GLN A 81 -12.33 -1.42 -15.34
N GLU A 82 -13.05 -2.34 -15.98
CA GLU A 82 -12.77 -3.78 -15.97
C GLU A 82 -11.32 -4.10 -16.40
N SER A 83 -10.91 -3.67 -17.59
CA SER A 83 -9.56 -3.87 -18.13
C SER A 83 -8.63 -2.65 -17.96
N ALA A 84 -9.08 -1.59 -17.28
CA ALA A 84 -8.35 -0.31 -17.21
C ALA A 84 -7.22 -0.29 -16.17
N GLN A 85 -6.39 -1.34 -16.16
CA GLN A 85 -5.36 -1.60 -15.15
C GLN A 85 -4.45 -0.40 -14.88
N PHE A 86 -3.93 0.27 -15.91
CA PHE A 86 -3.11 1.48 -15.79
C PHE A 86 -3.87 2.77 -16.17
N GLY A 87 -5.20 2.70 -16.22
CA GLY A 87 -6.06 3.84 -16.56
C GLY A 87 -6.08 4.94 -15.50
N THR A 88 -6.48 6.15 -15.92
CA THR A 88 -6.61 7.33 -15.05
C THR A 88 -7.98 7.46 -14.39
N GLY A 89 -8.95 6.64 -14.77
CA GLY A 89 -10.26 6.56 -14.13
C GLY A 89 -10.15 6.15 -12.66
N ARG A 90 -10.93 6.82 -11.81
CA ARG A 90 -10.98 6.65 -10.35
C ARG A 90 -12.43 6.85 -9.92
N TYR A 91 -13.02 5.91 -9.19
CA TYR A 91 -14.44 5.97 -8.83
C TYR A 91 -14.72 5.52 -7.41
N GLN A 92 -15.56 6.28 -6.71
CA GLN A 92 -16.18 5.86 -5.46
C GLN A 92 -17.68 5.70 -5.69
N LEU A 93 -18.20 4.53 -5.37
CA LEU A 93 -19.61 4.18 -5.32
C LEU A 93 -20.02 4.22 -3.85
N LEU A 94 -21.05 5.01 -3.52
CA LEU A 94 -21.56 5.15 -2.16
C LEU A 94 -23.05 4.81 -2.11
N PHE A 95 -23.44 3.97 -1.17
CA PHE A 95 -24.82 3.56 -0.95
C PHE A 95 -25.30 4.14 0.39
N LYS A 96 -26.37 4.94 0.38
CA LYS A 96 -27.02 5.43 1.61
C LYS A 96 -27.57 4.26 2.45
N PRO A 97 -27.80 4.46 3.76
CA PRO A 97 -28.57 3.50 4.56
C PRO A 97 -29.90 3.12 3.92
N GLY A 98 -30.23 1.82 3.96
CA GLY A 98 -31.41 1.21 3.34
C GLY A 98 -31.11 -0.13 2.68
N THR A 99 -32.10 -0.66 1.96
CA THR A 99 -32.03 -1.97 1.29
C THR A 99 -32.15 -1.84 -0.23
N TYR A 100 -31.20 -2.42 -0.94
CA TYR A 100 -31.13 -2.47 -2.40
C TYR A 100 -31.39 -3.91 -2.86
N ASN A 101 -31.97 -4.10 -4.06
CA ASN A 101 -32.43 -5.42 -4.51
C ASN A 101 -32.06 -5.68 -5.97
N GLY A 102 -31.65 -6.92 -6.28
CA GLY A 102 -31.40 -7.37 -7.66
C GLY A 102 -30.16 -6.73 -8.29
N LEU A 103 -29.18 -6.33 -7.49
CA LEU A 103 -27.93 -5.75 -7.98
C LEU A 103 -26.82 -6.80 -8.08
N ASN A 104 -25.99 -6.69 -9.10
CA ASN A 104 -24.67 -7.33 -9.16
C ASN A 104 -23.65 -6.22 -9.45
N ALA A 105 -23.05 -5.68 -8.39
CA ALA A 105 -22.06 -4.62 -8.49
C ALA A 105 -20.70 -5.22 -8.85
N GLN A 106 -20.44 -5.41 -10.15
CA GLN A 106 -19.14 -5.84 -10.65
C GLN A 106 -18.11 -4.71 -10.48
N ILE A 107 -16.97 -4.99 -9.83
CA ILE A 107 -15.99 -3.97 -9.44
C ILE A 107 -14.71 -4.09 -10.28
N GLY A 108 -14.49 -3.11 -11.16
CA GLY A 108 -13.27 -2.98 -11.96
C GLY A 108 -12.11 -2.32 -11.20
N PHE A 109 -11.02 -2.03 -11.89
CA PHE A 109 -9.88 -1.31 -11.33
C PHE A 109 -10.27 0.08 -10.77
N TYR A 110 -9.53 0.53 -9.77
CA TYR A 110 -9.67 1.82 -9.08
C TYR A 110 -11.09 2.20 -8.66
N THR A 111 -11.90 1.18 -8.36
CA THR A 111 -13.29 1.34 -7.98
C THR A 111 -13.46 0.90 -6.53
N SER A 112 -13.89 1.84 -5.70
CA SER A 112 -14.26 1.60 -4.31
C SER A 112 -15.77 1.60 -4.19
N ILE A 113 -16.35 0.59 -3.55
CA ILE A 113 -17.78 0.50 -3.23
C ILE A 113 -17.98 0.45 -1.73
N SER A 114 -18.86 1.30 -1.20
CA SER A 114 -19.04 1.41 0.25
C SER A 114 -20.46 1.80 0.68
N GLY A 115 -20.90 1.31 1.83
CA GLY A 115 -22.11 1.75 2.50
C GLY A 115 -21.85 2.95 3.42
N LEU A 116 -22.83 3.85 3.50
CA LEU A 116 -22.79 5.07 4.32
C LEU A 116 -23.47 4.89 5.69
N GLY A 117 -23.73 3.64 6.10
CA GLY A 117 -24.13 3.28 7.46
C GLY A 117 -23.05 3.55 8.50
N LEU A 118 -23.41 3.51 9.78
CA LEU A 118 -22.43 3.35 10.86
C LEU A 118 -22.14 1.86 11.11
N SER A 119 -23.09 0.97 10.78
CA SER A 119 -22.96 -0.49 10.74
C SER A 119 -23.12 -1.00 9.29
N PRO A 120 -22.53 -2.15 8.90
CA PRO A 120 -22.75 -2.75 7.58
C PRO A 120 -24.22 -3.07 7.32
N ASP A 121 -24.93 -3.53 8.36
CA ASP A 121 -26.35 -3.87 8.30
C ASP A 121 -27.27 -2.68 7.97
N ASP A 122 -26.83 -1.45 8.22
CA ASP A 122 -27.58 -0.25 7.85
C ASP A 122 -27.71 -0.11 6.32
N THR A 123 -26.80 -0.72 5.54
CA THR A 123 -26.79 -0.68 4.06
C THR A 123 -26.73 -2.11 3.50
N THR A 124 -27.90 -2.71 3.26
CA THR A 124 -28.02 -4.09 2.76
C THR A 124 -28.22 -4.14 1.25
N ILE A 125 -27.43 -4.94 0.54
CA ILE A 125 -27.65 -5.32 -0.87
C ILE A 125 -28.15 -6.76 -0.91
N ASN A 126 -29.39 -6.96 -1.37
CA ASN A 126 -29.91 -8.27 -1.76
C ASN A 126 -29.48 -8.53 -3.21
N GLY A 127 -28.40 -9.28 -3.35
CA GLY A 127 -27.52 -9.30 -4.53
C GLY A 127 -26.05 -9.25 -4.10
N ASP A 128 -25.19 -8.91 -5.06
CA ASP A 128 -23.76 -9.27 -5.02
C ASP A 128 -22.85 -8.06 -5.24
N VAL A 129 -21.64 -8.11 -4.68
CA VAL A 129 -20.52 -7.17 -4.91
C VAL A 129 -19.34 -7.99 -5.40
N THR A 130 -19.18 -8.00 -6.73
CA THR A 130 -18.49 -9.07 -7.45
C THR A 130 -17.14 -8.61 -7.98
N VAL A 131 -16.12 -9.45 -7.84
CA VAL A 131 -14.94 -9.44 -8.70
C VAL A 131 -14.75 -10.85 -9.27
N ASP A 132 -14.59 -10.95 -10.57
CA ASP A 132 -14.20 -12.17 -11.30
C ASP A 132 -13.10 -11.81 -12.33
N ALA A 133 -12.58 -12.78 -13.07
CA ALA A 133 -11.41 -12.62 -13.93
C ALA A 133 -11.70 -12.72 -15.45
N GLY A 134 -12.93 -12.40 -15.87
CA GLY A 134 -13.36 -12.50 -17.28
C GLY A 134 -12.43 -11.77 -18.26
N TRP A 135 -12.04 -10.53 -17.93
CA TRP A 135 -11.14 -9.70 -18.74
C TRP A 135 -9.75 -10.31 -19.01
N PHE A 136 -9.29 -11.24 -18.17
CA PHE A 136 -7.99 -11.90 -18.27
C PHE A 136 -8.14 -13.43 -18.31
N GLY A 137 -9.23 -13.92 -18.93
CA GLY A 137 -9.42 -15.33 -19.27
C GLY A 137 -9.56 -16.28 -18.07
N GLY A 138 -9.99 -15.77 -16.92
CA GLY A 138 -10.10 -16.54 -15.67
C GLY A 138 -8.87 -16.43 -14.76
N ASN A 139 -7.81 -15.72 -15.15
CA ASN A 139 -6.66 -15.45 -14.29
C ASN A 139 -6.90 -14.18 -13.43
N ALA A 140 -6.97 -14.35 -12.11
CA ALA A 140 -7.20 -13.26 -11.17
C ALA A 140 -5.91 -12.60 -10.64
N THR A 141 -4.70 -13.05 -11.04
CA THR A 141 -3.42 -12.50 -10.50
C THR A 141 -3.19 -11.02 -10.78
N GLN A 142 -4.01 -10.37 -11.61
CA GLN A 142 -3.97 -8.94 -11.88
C GLN A 142 -5.21 -8.17 -11.39
N ASN A 143 -6.10 -8.78 -10.60
CA ASN A 143 -7.31 -8.12 -10.06
C ASN A 143 -7.01 -7.19 -8.87
N PHE A 144 -6.18 -6.17 -9.12
CA PHE A 144 -5.70 -5.18 -8.15
C PHE A 144 -6.67 -4.00 -7.91
N TRP A 145 -6.31 -3.17 -6.95
CA TRP A 145 -6.75 -1.77 -6.78
C TRP A 145 -8.27 -1.56 -6.76
N ARG A 146 -9.01 -2.34 -5.96
CA ARG A 146 -10.47 -2.21 -5.80
C ARG A 146 -10.91 -2.58 -4.38
N SER A 147 -11.96 -1.98 -3.84
CA SER A 147 -12.29 -2.15 -2.40
C SER A 147 -13.78 -2.24 -2.11
N ALA A 148 -14.17 -3.12 -1.20
CA ALA A 148 -15.52 -3.19 -0.63
C ALA A 148 -15.48 -2.84 0.86
N GLU A 149 -16.35 -1.93 1.33
CA GLU A 149 -16.39 -1.50 2.73
C GLU A 149 -17.79 -1.23 3.29
N ASN A 150 -18.07 -1.67 4.52
CA ASN A 150 -19.23 -1.25 5.32
C ASN A 150 -20.60 -1.53 4.65
N LEU A 151 -20.78 -2.74 4.12
CA LEU A 151 -22.01 -3.23 3.47
C LEU A 151 -22.42 -4.60 4.01
N ALA A 152 -23.73 -4.82 4.13
CA ALA A 152 -24.30 -6.16 4.26
C ALA A 152 -24.70 -6.70 2.88
N LEU A 153 -24.37 -7.96 2.59
CA LEU A 153 -24.69 -8.64 1.34
C LEU A 153 -25.57 -9.86 1.63
N VAL A 154 -26.61 -10.06 0.82
CA VAL A 154 -27.39 -11.30 0.75
C VAL A 154 -27.23 -11.84 -0.68
N PRO A 155 -26.19 -12.65 -0.96
CA PRO A 155 -25.78 -13.01 -2.32
C PRO A 155 -26.87 -13.75 -3.08
N ALA A 156 -27.06 -13.49 -4.39
CA ALA A 156 -28.24 -13.97 -5.12
C ALA A 156 -28.34 -15.51 -5.23
N ASN A 157 -27.21 -16.21 -5.10
CA ASN A 157 -27.10 -17.68 -5.09
C ASN A 157 -26.66 -18.24 -3.72
N GLY A 158 -26.50 -17.40 -2.70
CA GLY A 158 -25.96 -17.74 -1.37
C GLY A 158 -24.45 -17.58 -1.19
N THR A 159 -23.67 -17.28 -2.23
CA THR A 159 -22.20 -17.10 -2.18
C THR A 159 -21.73 -15.93 -3.06
N ASN A 160 -21.23 -14.86 -2.43
CA ASN A 160 -20.62 -13.72 -3.14
C ASN A 160 -19.25 -14.12 -3.72
N ARG A 161 -18.77 -13.51 -4.82
CA ARG A 161 -17.39 -13.72 -5.31
C ARG A 161 -16.52 -12.46 -5.24
N TRP A 162 -15.36 -12.57 -4.59
CA TRP A 162 -14.35 -11.52 -4.49
C TRP A 162 -13.00 -12.05 -4.98
N ALA A 163 -12.92 -12.39 -6.28
CA ALA A 163 -11.75 -13.00 -6.91
C ALA A 163 -10.64 -11.97 -7.20
N VAL A 164 -9.95 -11.55 -6.14
CA VAL A 164 -8.96 -10.47 -6.18
C VAL A 164 -7.52 -10.95 -6.01
N ALA A 165 -6.59 -10.04 -6.29
CA ALA A 165 -5.17 -10.17 -5.93
C ALA A 165 -4.79 -9.11 -4.87
N GLN A 166 -3.55 -8.63 -4.88
CA GLN A 166 -3.02 -7.64 -3.94
C GLN A 166 -3.78 -6.28 -4.00
N ALA A 167 -3.69 -5.51 -2.91
CA ALA A 167 -4.31 -4.17 -2.76
C ALA A 167 -5.83 -4.11 -3.00
N ALA A 168 -6.55 -5.18 -2.64
CA ALA A 168 -7.99 -5.30 -2.87
C ALA A 168 -8.80 -5.60 -1.58
N PRO A 169 -8.88 -4.64 -0.64
CA PRO A 169 -9.39 -4.87 0.71
C PRO A 169 -10.90 -5.11 0.75
N PHE A 170 -11.29 -6.11 1.54
CA PHE A 170 -12.67 -6.42 1.91
C PHE A 170 -12.84 -6.14 3.41
N ARG A 171 -13.29 -4.94 3.76
CA ARG A 171 -13.32 -4.46 5.15
C ARG A 171 -14.73 -4.27 5.65
N ARG A 172 -14.99 -4.60 6.92
CA ARG A 172 -16.24 -4.22 7.59
C ARG A 172 -17.48 -4.70 6.82
N MET A 173 -17.45 -5.91 6.30
CA MET A 173 -18.53 -6.49 5.48
C MET A 173 -19.37 -7.46 6.31
N HIS A 174 -20.65 -7.62 5.96
CA HIS A 174 -21.52 -8.66 6.53
C HIS A 174 -22.10 -9.51 5.39
N VAL A 175 -21.44 -10.62 5.06
CA VAL A 175 -21.90 -11.55 4.03
C VAL A 175 -22.83 -12.57 4.69
N ARG A 176 -24.14 -12.45 4.44
CA ARG A 176 -25.17 -13.37 4.95
C ARG A 176 -25.27 -14.60 4.03
N GLY A 177 -24.15 -15.31 3.92
CA GLY A 177 -23.89 -16.36 2.94
C GLY A 177 -22.41 -16.77 2.95
N GLY A 178 -21.99 -17.57 1.97
CA GLY A 178 -20.57 -17.86 1.74
C GLY A 178 -19.85 -16.76 0.95
N ILE A 179 -18.53 -16.91 0.80
CA ILE A 179 -17.75 -16.07 -0.14
C ILE A 179 -16.70 -16.89 -0.89
N ASP A 180 -16.77 -16.90 -2.21
CA ASP A 180 -15.73 -17.38 -3.12
C ASP A 180 -14.63 -16.32 -3.22
N LEU A 181 -13.38 -16.71 -3.03
CA LEU A 181 -12.21 -15.85 -3.28
C LEU A 181 -11.45 -16.24 -4.54
N ALA A 182 -11.78 -17.35 -5.19
CA ALA A 182 -11.24 -17.74 -6.49
C ALA A 182 -12.10 -17.21 -7.65
N PRO A 183 -11.50 -16.98 -8.84
CA PRO A 183 -12.26 -16.68 -10.06
C PRO A 183 -13.07 -17.89 -10.54
N SER A 184 -14.06 -17.65 -11.39
CA SER A 184 -14.80 -18.72 -12.05
C SER A 184 -13.86 -19.68 -12.79
N GLY A 185 -13.91 -20.97 -12.48
CA GLY A 185 -13.02 -21.99 -13.05
C GLY A 185 -11.70 -22.20 -12.30
N TYR A 186 -11.48 -21.54 -11.15
CA TYR A 186 -10.31 -21.74 -10.28
C TYR A 186 -8.94 -21.46 -10.93
N GLY A 187 -8.89 -20.46 -11.82
CA GLY A 187 -7.62 -19.91 -12.32
C GLY A 187 -6.75 -19.31 -11.20
N TRP A 188 -5.51 -18.97 -11.53
CA TRP A 188 -4.55 -18.42 -10.56
C TRP A 188 -5.07 -17.15 -9.87
N ALA A 189 -4.78 -17.00 -8.59
CA ALA A 189 -5.15 -15.82 -7.81
C ALA A 189 -4.15 -15.61 -6.66
N SER A 190 -3.81 -14.34 -6.39
CA SER A 190 -2.76 -13.95 -5.42
C SER A 190 -3.27 -12.87 -4.46
N GLY A 191 -4.38 -13.17 -3.79
CA GLY A 191 -4.96 -12.34 -2.73
C GLY A 191 -4.14 -12.39 -1.43
N GLY A 192 -4.63 -11.83 -0.34
CA GLY A 192 -5.84 -11.03 -0.22
C GLY A 192 -6.06 -10.65 1.25
N TYR A 193 -7.01 -9.74 1.49
CA TYR A 193 -7.15 -9.10 2.80
C TYR A 193 -8.62 -8.96 3.21
N ILE A 194 -8.99 -9.58 4.33
CA ILE A 194 -10.29 -9.41 5.01
C ILE A 194 -10.05 -8.86 6.43
N ALA A 195 -10.80 -7.83 6.82
CA ALA A 195 -10.80 -7.35 8.21
C ALA A 195 -12.17 -6.84 8.69
N ASP A 196 -12.39 -6.84 10.01
CA ASP A 196 -13.61 -6.32 10.68
C ASP A 196 -14.92 -6.92 10.12
N SER A 197 -14.89 -8.10 9.50
CA SER A 197 -16.00 -8.62 8.70
C SER A 197 -16.67 -9.85 9.32
N ARG A 198 -17.95 -10.05 9.04
CA ARG A 198 -18.69 -11.30 9.32
C ARG A 198 -19.07 -11.98 8.01
N ILE A 199 -18.77 -13.26 7.90
CA ILE A 199 -19.24 -14.15 6.84
C ILE A 199 -20.01 -15.26 7.53
N ASP A 200 -21.33 -15.28 7.39
CA ASP A 200 -22.20 -16.23 8.11
C ASP A 200 -22.00 -17.67 7.63
N GLY A 201 -21.64 -17.84 6.34
CA GLY A 201 -21.28 -19.11 5.73
C GLY A 201 -19.78 -19.36 5.68
N THR A 202 -19.37 -20.21 4.73
CA THR A 202 -17.98 -20.63 4.55
C THR A 202 -17.22 -19.67 3.63
N VAL A 203 -15.97 -19.36 3.95
CA VAL A 203 -15.02 -18.74 3.02
C VAL A 203 -14.35 -19.82 2.16
N GLY A 204 -14.36 -19.64 0.83
CA GLY A 204 -13.79 -20.56 -0.15
C GLY A 204 -12.60 -19.97 -0.92
N PRO A 205 -11.34 -20.22 -0.53
CA PRO A 205 -10.18 -19.71 -1.27
C PRO A 205 -9.87 -20.46 -2.55
N TYR A 206 -10.11 -21.77 -2.58
CA TYR A 206 -9.82 -22.69 -3.69
C TYR A 206 -8.39 -22.54 -4.24
N SER A 207 -8.20 -21.80 -5.35
CA SER A 207 -6.92 -21.56 -6.03
C SER A 207 -6.12 -20.36 -5.52
N GLN A 208 -6.65 -19.60 -4.56
CA GLN A 208 -5.91 -18.50 -3.92
C GLN A 208 -4.64 -19.00 -3.23
N GLN A 209 -3.49 -18.50 -3.67
CA GLN A 209 -2.17 -18.88 -3.17
C GLN A 209 -2.02 -18.63 -1.65
N GLN A 210 -2.42 -17.44 -1.21
CA GLN A 210 -2.34 -17.00 0.19
C GLN A 210 -3.50 -16.06 0.55
N TRP A 211 -3.71 -15.82 1.85
CA TRP A 211 -4.68 -14.84 2.33
C TRP A 211 -4.39 -14.39 3.78
N TYR A 212 -4.78 -13.16 4.12
CA TYR A 212 -4.84 -12.68 5.50
C TYR A 212 -6.27 -12.29 5.91
N THR A 213 -6.72 -12.85 7.03
CA THR A 213 -7.99 -12.46 7.67
C THR A 213 -7.70 -12.02 9.10
N ARG A 214 -8.19 -10.84 9.51
CA ARG A 214 -8.10 -10.41 10.93
C ARG A 214 -9.38 -9.90 11.53
N ASP A 215 -9.50 -10.03 12.85
CA ASP A 215 -10.56 -9.46 13.70
C ASP A 215 -11.96 -9.58 13.08
N SER A 216 -12.27 -10.78 12.63
CA SER A 216 -13.44 -11.12 11.80
C SER A 216 -14.13 -12.35 12.36
N SER A 217 -15.26 -12.73 11.79
CA SER A 217 -16.04 -13.92 12.14
C SER A 217 -16.42 -14.67 10.86
N VAL A 218 -16.17 -15.98 10.80
CA VAL A 218 -16.51 -16.83 9.65
C VAL A 218 -17.30 -18.06 10.13
N GLY A 219 -18.29 -18.50 9.35
CA GLY A 219 -18.97 -19.78 9.59
C GLY A 219 -18.06 -21.00 9.34
N GLY A 220 -17.04 -20.83 8.49
CA GLY A 220 -15.97 -21.80 8.27
C GLY A 220 -15.01 -21.38 7.15
N TRP A 221 -14.05 -22.24 6.84
CA TRP A 221 -13.02 -22.02 5.82
C TRP A 221 -12.71 -23.33 5.08
N THR A 222 -12.69 -23.35 3.74
CA THR A 222 -12.62 -24.63 2.98
C THR A 222 -11.22 -25.26 2.91
N ASN A 223 -10.20 -24.47 2.55
CA ASN A 223 -8.87 -24.99 2.22
C ASN A 223 -7.78 -23.92 2.34
N ALA A 224 -6.52 -24.35 2.26
CA ALA A 224 -5.36 -23.52 2.01
C ALA A 224 -4.65 -23.94 0.70
N VAL A 225 -3.66 -23.15 0.28
CA VAL A 225 -2.75 -23.48 -0.83
C VAL A 225 -1.30 -23.35 -0.34
N TRP A 226 -0.81 -22.14 -0.04
CA TRP A 226 0.56 -21.94 0.48
C TRP A 226 0.63 -21.22 1.83
N ASN A 227 -0.20 -20.21 2.08
CA ASN A 227 -0.09 -19.39 3.31
C ASN A 227 -1.44 -18.73 3.70
N MET A 228 -2.23 -19.38 4.57
CA MET A 228 -3.53 -18.84 5.02
C MET A 228 -3.44 -18.41 6.48
N VAL A 229 -3.45 -17.09 6.72
CA VAL A 229 -3.11 -16.49 8.01
C VAL A 229 -4.30 -15.81 8.67
N PHE A 230 -4.47 -16.07 9.97
CA PHE A 230 -5.56 -15.56 10.79
C PHE A 230 -5.03 -14.90 12.06
N SER A 231 -5.55 -13.73 12.43
CA SER A 231 -5.38 -13.20 13.79
C SER A 231 -6.68 -12.60 14.34
N GLY A 232 -7.10 -13.03 15.53
CA GLY A 232 -8.35 -12.53 16.11
C GLY A 232 -9.62 -12.98 15.37
N VAL A 233 -9.57 -14.08 14.62
CA VAL A 233 -10.71 -14.55 13.81
C VAL A 233 -11.52 -15.61 14.55
N GLU A 234 -12.83 -15.36 14.65
CA GLU A 234 -13.80 -16.32 15.17
C GLU A 234 -14.19 -17.29 14.04
N GLY A 235 -14.16 -18.60 14.31
CA GLY A 235 -14.44 -19.64 13.30
C GLY A 235 -13.27 -19.97 12.35
N ALA A 236 -12.11 -19.34 12.52
CA ALA A 236 -10.90 -19.73 11.80
C ALA A 236 -10.46 -21.17 12.13
N PRO A 237 -9.82 -21.89 11.18
CA PRO A 237 -9.22 -23.18 11.44
C PRO A 237 -8.10 -23.07 12.48
N ALA A 238 -7.84 -24.14 13.22
CA ALA A 238 -6.72 -24.20 14.16
C ALA A 238 -5.36 -24.11 13.44
N GLN A 239 -4.31 -23.71 14.17
CA GLN A 239 -2.92 -23.77 13.71
C GLN A 239 -2.59 -25.19 13.21
N SER A 240 -2.13 -25.32 11.97
CA SER A 240 -1.76 -26.62 11.38
C SER A 240 -0.61 -26.57 10.37
N PHE A 241 0.02 -25.41 10.15
CA PHE A 241 1.20 -25.31 9.29
C PHE A 241 2.26 -26.36 9.69
N PRO A 242 2.85 -27.09 8.73
CA PRO A 242 2.86 -26.83 7.28
C PRO A 242 1.68 -27.43 6.49
N ASP A 243 0.89 -28.37 7.03
CA ASP A 243 -0.14 -29.08 6.25
C ASP A 243 -1.42 -29.36 7.06
N PRO A 244 -2.58 -28.76 6.70
CA PRO A 244 -2.71 -27.66 5.74
C PRO A 244 -2.03 -26.38 6.27
N PRO A 245 -1.51 -25.49 5.41
CA PRO A 245 -0.78 -24.29 5.83
C PRO A 245 -1.69 -23.18 6.38
N TYR A 246 -2.21 -23.42 7.59
CA TYR A 246 -2.95 -22.46 8.42
C TYR A 246 -2.07 -21.93 9.57
N THR A 247 -1.86 -20.62 9.58
CA THR A 247 -1.24 -19.87 10.68
C THR A 247 -2.33 -19.13 11.46
N THR A 248 -2.64 -19.54 12.69
CA THR A 248 -3.79 -19.01 13.44
C THR A 248 -3.42 -18.49 14.83
N LEU A 249 -3.55 -17.17 15.00
CA LEU A 249 -3.40 -16.47 16.28
C LEU A 249 -4.79 -16.16 16.87
N ASP A 250 -5.02 -16.47 18.15
CA ASP A 250 -6.32 -16.19 18.82
C ASP A 250 -6.69 -14.69 18.84
N ARG A 251 -5.69 -13.82 18.72
CA ARG A 251 -5.78 -12.36 18.87
C ARG A 251 -4.92 -11.64 17.84
N THR A 252 -5.39 -10.50 17.34
CA THR A 252 -4.50 -9.48 16.76
C THR A 252 -3.98 -8.60 17.91
N PRO A 253 -2.65 -8.54 18.18
CA PRO A 253 -2.13 -7.90 19.41
C PRO A 253 -2.56 -6.43 19.55
N ARG A 254 -2.60 -5.70 18.43
CA ARG A 254 -3.16 -4.35 18.32
C ARG A 254 -3.80 -4.17 16.96
N SER A 255 -4.98 -3.59 16.91
CA SER A 255 -5.62 -3.18 15.65
C SER A 255 -6.47 -1.93 15.85
N ARG A 256 -6.69 -1.17 14.79
CA ARG A 256 -7.57 0.00 14.80
C ARG A 256 -8.23 0.07 13.45
N GLU A 257 -9.54 -0.05 13.38
CA GLU A 257 -10.20 -0.11 12.08
C GLU A 257 -10.06 1.21 11.31
N LYS A 258 -10.03 1.08 9.98
CA LYS A 258 -9.78 2.19 9.07
C LYS A 258 -10.87 3.25 9.22
N PRO A 259 -10.54 4.55 9.15
CA PRO A 259 -11.55 5.59 8.97
C PRO A 259 -12.41 5.34 7.72
N PHE A 260 -13.71 5.60 7.83
CA PHE A 260 -14.66 5.51 6.73
C PHE A 260 -15.65 6.67 6.75
N LEU A 261 -16.16 7.02 5.57
CA LEU A 261 -17.19 8.05 5.38
C LEU A 261 -18.57 7.42 5.65
N TYR A 262 -19.41 8.11 6.41
CA TYR A 262 -20.79 7.69 6.68
C TYR A 262 -21.75 8.89 6.77
N LEU A 263 -23.04 8.62 6.88
CA LEU A 263 -24.10 9.62 7.06
C LEU A 263 -24.69 9.59 8.47
N ASP A 264 -24.70 10.74 9.15
CA ASP A 264 -25.54 10.99 10.33
C ASP A 264 -26.76 11.82 9.89
N GLY A 265 -27.89 11.14 9.66
CA GLY A 265 -29.01 11.72 8.88
C GLY A 265 -28.56 12.02 7.45
N ASP A 266 -28.68 13.28 7.01
CA ASP A 266 -28.12 13.75 5.74
C ASP A 266 -26.69 14.35 5.86
N GLN A 267 -26.07 14.30 7.05
CA GLN A 267 -24.74 14.89 7.26
C GLN A 267 -23.60 13.89 7.05
N TYR A 268 -22.76 14.13 6.05
CA TYR A 268 -21.49 13.42 5.92
C TYR A 268 -20.57 13.62 7.13
N ARG A 269 -20.08 12.50 7.67
CA ARG A 269 -19.07 12.44 8.72
C ARG A 269 -18.05 11.35 8.40
N VAL A 270 -16.86 11.46 8.97
CA VAL A 270 -15.87 10.38 8.97
C VAL A 270 -15.87 9.76 10.36
N PHE A 271 -16.15 8.47 10.46
CA PHE A 271 -16.02 7.72 11.70
C PHE A 271 -14.56 7.32 11.91
N LEU A 272 -14.09 7.44 13.15
CA LEU A 272 -12.74 7.13 13.59
C LEU A 272 -12.80 6.02 14.64
N PRO A 273 -12.69 4.75 14.23
CA PRO A 273 -12.67 3.61 15.14
C PRO A 273 -11.61 3.77 16.25
N ALA A 274 -11.92 3.26 17.43
CA ALA A 274 -11.00 3.22 18.57
C ALA A 274 -9.89 2.18 18.34
N LEU A 275 -8.75 2.38 18.99
CA LEU A 275 -7.70 1.37 19.09
C LEU A 275 -8.22 0.18 19.93
N ARG A 276 -7.96 -1.05 19.45
CA ARG A 276 -8.12 -2.30 20.18
C ARG A 276 -6.75 -2.89 20.51
N THR A 277 -6.66 -3.53 21.67
CA THR A 277 -5.57 -4.42 22.08
C THR A 277 -6.14 -5.81 22.21
N ASP A 278 -5.38 -6.84 21.82
CA ASP A 278 -5.79 -8.24 21.84
C ASP A 278 -7.17 -8.45 21.19
N ALA A 279 -7.29 -7.89 19.98
CA ALA A 279 -8.53 -7.85 19.23
C ALA A 279 -8.93 -9.25 18.75
N ARG A 280 -10.25 -9.49 18.77
CA ARG A 280 -10.90 -10.66 18.19
C ARG A 280 -12.31 -10.25 17.77
N GLY A 281 -12.80 -10.84 16.67
CA GLY A 281 -14.13 -10.59 16.14
C GLY A 281 -14.36 -9.15 15.67
N VAL A 282 -15.56 -8.90 15.15
CA VAL A 282 -15.94 -7.61 14.56
C VAL A 282 -16.15 -6.49 15.59
N THR A 283 -15.88 -5.23 15.22
CA THR A 283 -16.11 -4.05 16.07
C THR A 283 -17.58 -3.66 16.25
N TRP A 284 -18.45 -4.10 15.35
CA TRP A 284 -19.82 -3.61 15.18
C TRP A 284 -20.91 -4.64 15.52
N GLY A 285 -20.54 -5.91 15.69
CA GLY A 285 -21.49 -7.00 15.95
C GLY A 285 -22.15 -6.97 17.34
N ASN A 286 -21.76 -6.03 18.21
CA ASN A 286 -22.25 -5.87 19.60
C ASN A 286 -22.81 -4.46 19.85
N GLY A 287 -23.49 -3.88 18.85
CA GLY A 287 -24.04 -2.52 18.91
C GLY A 287 -23.06 -1.46 18.39
N THR A 288 -23.27 -0.21 18.79
CA THR A 288 -22.53 0.95 18.24
C THR A 288 -21.00 0.75 18.36
N PRO A 289 -20.24 0.83 17.24
CA PRO A 289 -18.79 0.66 17.27
C PRO A 289 -18.13 1.72 18.15
N ARG A 290 -17.07 1.36 18.87
CA ARG A 290 -16.30 2.31 19.69
C ARG A 290 -15.44 3.20 18.80
N GLY A 291 -15.57 4.51 18.93
CA GLY A 291 -14.83 5.50 18.15
C GLY A 291 -15.40 6.91 18.33
N THR A 292 -15.01 7.83 17.45
CA THR A 292 -15.52 9.21 17.39
C THR A 292 -15.88 9.61 15.95
N SER A 293 -16.77 10.58 15.77
CA SER A 293 -17.17 11.05 14.43
C SER A 293 -16.72 12.49 14.19
N LEU A 294 -15.95 12.73 13.14
CA LEU A 294 -15.61 14.07 12.68
C LEU A 294 -16.59 14.52 11.58
N PRO A 295 -17.26 15.68 11.70
CA PRO A 295 -18.10 16.20 10.62
C PRO A 295 -17.26 16.61 9.41
N LEU A 296 -17.79 16.46 8.19
CA LEU A 296 -17.06 16.73 6.95
C LEU A 296 -16.47 18.16 6.88
N ASN A 297 -17.05 19.14 7.59
CA ASN A 297 -16.52 20.50 7.67
C ASN A 297 -15.16 20.63 8.42
N ARG A 298 -14.67 19.55 9.04
CA ARG A 298 -13.30 19.41 9.57
C ARG A 298 -12.27 19.02 8.49
N PHE A 299 -12.71 18.47 7.36
CA PHE A 299 -11.86 18.01 6.26
C PHE A 299 -11.81 19.04 5.14
N TYR A 300 -10.64 19.31 4.58
CA TYR A 300 -10.54 19.85 3.23
C TYR A 300 -10.85 18.73 2.23
N VAL A 301 -11.91 18.91 1.44
CA VAL A 301 -12.35 17.95 0.42
C VAL A 301 -11.59 18.24 -0.87
N ALA A 302 -10.41 17.65 -1.00
CA ALA A 302 -9.48 17.93 -2.09
C ALA A 302 -10.01 17.39 -3.43
N LYS A 303 -9.64 18.07 -4.52
CA LYS A 303 -9.96 17.72 -5.92
C LYS A 303 -8.70 17.56 -6.75
N PRO A 304 -8.68 16.70 -7.79
CA PRO A 304 -7.62 16.70 -8.79
C PRO A 304 -7.34 18.11 -9.31
N GLY A 305 -6.07 18.52 -9.30
CA GLY A 305 -5.65 19.91 -9.54
C GLY A 305 -5.38 20.74 -8.27
N ASP A 306 -5.73 20.26 -7.08
CA ASP A 306 -5.24 20.84 -5.83
C ASP A 306 -3.73 20.63 -5.69
N SER A 307 -2.97 21.73 -5.68
CA SER A 307 -1.52 21.69 -5.47
C SER A 307 -1.17 21.20 -4.07
N ALA A 308 0.02 20.61 -3.92
CA ALA A 308 0.61 20.28 -2.62
C ALA A 308 0.70 21.50 -1.68
N ALA A 309 0.84 22.72 -2.22
CA ALA A 309 0.78 23.94 -1.41
C ALA A 309 -0.64 24.19 -0.83
N THR A 310 -1.70 23.86 -1.57
CA THR A 310 -3.09 23.93 -1.09
C THR A 310 -3.34 22.87 0.01
N LEU A 311 -2.90 21.63 -0.22
CA LEU A 311 -3.04 20.53 0.75
C LEU A 311 -2.31 20.84 2.07
N ASN A 312 -1.07 21.33 1.98
CA ASN A 312 -0.31 21.80 3.14
C ASN A 312 -1.01 22.99 3.84
N GLN A 313 -1.55 23.96 3.09
CA GLN A 313 -2.31 25.07 3.70
C GLN A 313 -3.53 24.55 4.47
N ALA A 314 -4.25 23.54 3.98
CA ALA A 314 -5.37 22.92 4.70
C ALA A 314 -4.93 22.30 6.04
N LEU A 315 -3.86 21.52 6.02
CA LEU A 315 -3.26 20.89 7.21
C LEU A 315 -2.82 21.93 8.25
N ASP A 316 -2.11 22.98 7.80
CA ASP A 316 -1.63 24.09 8.64
C ASP A 316 -2.77 24.93 9.25
N GLN A 317 -3.93 24.99 8.57
CA GLN A 317 -5.15 25.65 9.09
C GLN A 317 -5.93 24.79 10.10
N GLY A 318 -5.44 23.59 10.44
CA GLY A 318 -6.10 22.68 11.37
C GLY A 318 -7.24 21.87 10.74
N LEU A 319 -7.27 21.72 9.40
CA LEU A 319 -8.18 20.79 8.72
C LEU A 319 -7.52 19.42 8.52
N ASP A 320 -8.34 18.38 8.43
CA ASP A 320 -8.00 17.03 7.97
C ASP A 320 -8.10 16.97 6.42
N LEU A 321 -7.69 15.89 5.76
CA LEU A 321 -7.77 15.76 4.29
C LEU A 321 -8.69 14.61 3.88
N LEU A 322 -9.63 14.90 2.96
CA LEU A 322 -10.39 13.90 2.21
C LEU A 322 -10.02 14.01 0.73
N LEU A 323 -9.24 13.06 0.22
CA LEU A 323 -8.80 13.01 -1.17
C LEU A 323 -9.88 12.32 -2.01
N THR A 324 -10.62 13.08 -2.82
CA THR A 324 -11.69 12.52 -3.66
C THR A 324 -11.14 11.86 -4.94
N PRO A 325 -11.87 10.93 -5.60
CA PRO A 325 -11.26 10.01 -6.56
C PRO A 325 -10.65 10.72 -7.77
N GLY A 326 -9.36 10.51 -7.99
CA GLY A 326 -8.58 11.08 -9.10
C GLY A 326 -7.08 11.09 -8.81
N ILE A 327 -6.30 11.74 -9.68
CA ILE A 327 -4.83 11.80 -9.60
C ILE A 327 -4.38 13.22 -9.22
N TYR A 328 -3.40 13.31 -8.32
CA TYR A 328 -2.91 14.54 -7.70
C TYR A 328 -1.38 14.62 -7.85
N HIS A 329 -0.92 15.52 -8.71
CA HIS A 329 0.51 15.82 -8.87
C HIS A 329 1.00 16.74 -7.73
N VAL A 330 2.13 16.39 -7.10
CA VAL A 330 2.68 17.10 -5.93
C VAL A 330 4.13 17.54 -6.15
N ASP A 331 4.34 18.86 -6.22
CA ASP A 331 5.64 19.52 -6.44
C ASP A 331 6.54 19.59 -5.19
N ARG A 332 6.01 19.14 -4.05
CA ARG A 332 6.64 19.09 -2.73
C ARG A 332 5.86 18.12 -1.84
N PRO A 333 6.43 17.62 -0.73
CA PRO A 333 5.71 16.72 0.16
C PRO A 333 4.47 17.37 0.77
N VAL A 334 3.39 16.58 0.87
CA VAL A 334 2.28 16.82 1.81
C VAL A 334 2.78 16.52 3.22
N ARG A 335 2.61 17.45 4.17
CA ARG A 335 3.27 17.42 5.49
C ARG A 335 2.25 17.30 6.63
N VAL A 336 2.05 16.08 7.13
CA VAL A 336 1.12 15.79 8.22
C VAL A 336 1.81 16.06 9.56
N ASN A 337 1.76 17.32 10.01
CA ASN A 337 2.50 17.82 11.18
C ASN A 337 1.68 17.85 12.49
N ARG A 338 0.35 17.66 12.42
CA ARG A 338 -0.57 17.83 13.56
C ARG A 338 -0.99 16.45 14.12
N PRO A 339 -0.97 16.24 15.45
CA PRO A 339 -1.50 15.02 16.06
C PRO A 339 -2.97 14.74 15.69
N GLY A 340 -3.35 13.47 15.60
CA GLY A 340 -4.72 13.03 15.32
C GLY A 340 -5.22 13.34 13.89
N THR A 341 -4.35 13.79 12.98
CA THR A 341 -4.76 14.19 11.62
C THR A 341 -5.16 12.99 10.78
N VAL A 342 -6.27 13.11 10.08
CA VAL A 342 -6.75 12.10 9.13
C VAL A 342 -6.44 12.53 7.69
N VAL A 343 -5.87 11.62 6.90
CA VAL A 343 -5.75 11.70 5.44
C VAL A 343 -6.45 10.46 4.87
N LEU A 344 -7.69 10.62 4.45
CA LEU A 344 -8.54 9.56 3.90
C LEU A 344 -8.70 9.77 2.39
N GLY A 345 -8.42 8.76 1.58
CA GLY A 345 -8.79 8.72 0.18
C GLY A 345 -10.14 8.04 -0.08
N LEU A 346 -10.70 8.31 -1.26
CA LEU A 346 -11.87 7.64 -1.82
C LEU A 346 -11.52 7.18 -3.23
N GLY A 347 -12.06 6.03 -3.67
CA GLY A 347 -11.93 5.55 -5.05
C GLY A 347 -10.50 5.52 -5.60
N TYR A 348 -9.55 5.05 -4.80
CA TYR A 348 -8.11 4.99 -5.13
C TYR A 348 -7.50 6.34 -5.58
N ALA A 349 -7.87 7.42 -4.90
CA ALA A 349 -7.19 8.71 -5.00
C ALA A 349 -5.66 8.52 -4.96
N THR A 350 -4.96 9.07 -5.95
CA THR A 350 -3.54 8.76 -6.25
C THR A 350 -2.67 10.01 -6.12
N LEU A 351 -1.60 9.96 -5.33
CA LEU A 351 -0.59 11.01 -5.25
C LEU A 351 0.61 10.66 -6.15
N ILE A 352 1.01 11.56 -7.05
CA ILE A 352 2.21 11.42 -7.88
C ILE A 352 3.22 12.52 -7.50
N PRO A 353 4.41 12.18 -6.97
CA PRO A 353 5.43 13.18 -6.71
C PRO A 353 6.15 13.58 -8.00
N ASP A 354 6.13 14.89 -8.28
CA ASP A 354 6.92 15.45 -9.37
C ASP A 354 8.37 15.70 -8.91
N HIS A 355 9.30 15.78 -9.86
CA HIS A 355 10.67 16.26 -9.63
C HIS A 355 11.50 15.51 -8.55
N GLY A 356 11.12 14.27 -8.19
CA GLY A 356 11.86 13.45 -7.21
C GLY A 356 11.59 13.81 -5.75
N VAL A 357 10.46 14.45 -5.43
CA VAL A 357 10.09 14.75 -4.04
C VAL A 357 9.47 13.55 -3.34
N THR A 358 9.54 13.50 -2.00
CA THR A 358 8.66 12.60 -1.24
C THR A 358 7.21 13.05 -1.39
N ALA A 359 6.27 12.15 -1.67
CA ALA A 359 4.86 12.50 -1.85
C ALA A 359 4.22 12.95 -0.51
N LEU A 360 4.46 12.19 0.57
CA LEU A 360 3.89 12.49 1.89
C LEU A 360 4.91 12.24 3.02
N LYS A 361 4.97 13.17 3.98
CA LYS A 361 5.76 13.05 5.22
C LYS A 361 4.87 13.28 6.45
N VAL A 362 5.04 12.44 7.47
CA VAL A 362 4.40 12.57 8.79
C VAL A 362 5.44 12.97 9.84
N ALA A 363 5.08 13.86 10.76
CA ALA A 363 5.94 14.22 11.89
C ALA A 363 5.96 13.14 13.00
N ASP A 364 6.81 13.30 14.03
CA ASP A 364 6.87 12.42 15.22
C ASP A 364 5.69 12.73 16.17
N VAL A 365 4.44 12.49 15.72
CA VAL A 365 3.19 12.94 16.38
C VAL A 365 2.14 11.83 16.49
N ASP A 366 1.33 11.89 17.56
CA ASP A 366 0.31 10.89 17.88
C ASP A 366 -0.82 10.82 16.83
N GLY A 367 -1.45 9.64 16.72
CA GLY A 367 -2.82 9.48 16.22
C GLY A 367 -3.07 9.75 14.75
N VAL A 368 -2.05 10.04 13.94
CA VAL A 368 -2.22 10.27 12.50
C VAL A 368 -2.77 9.01 11.83
N ARG A 369 -3.74 9.19 10.93
CA ARG A 369 -4.37 8.09 10.16
C ARG A 369 -4.23 8.35 8.68
N LEU A 370 -3.42 7.55 8.00
CA LEU A 370 -3.31 7.51 6.54
C LEU A 370 -4.16 6.33 6.03
N ALA A 371 -5.14 6.60 5.17
CA ALA A 371 -6.17 5.63 4.81
C ALA A 371 -6.58 5.68 3.32
N ALA A 372 -6.64 4.51 2.66
CA ALA A 372 -7.28 4.30 1.35
C ALA A 372 -6.80 5.21 0.19
N PHE A 373 -5.50 5.31 -0.04
CA PHE A 373 -4.93 6.05 -1.18
C PHE A 373 -3.68 5.37 -1.77
N LEU A 374 -3.42 5.64 -3.06
CA LEU A 374 -2.23 5.18 -3.78
C LEU A 374 -1.18 6.30 -3.80
N ILE A 375 0.09 5.94 -3.66
CA ILE A 375 1.23 6.76 -4.10
C ILE A 375 1.83 6.09 -5.33
N ASP A 376 2.01 6.84 -6.41
CA ASP A 376 2.47 6.30 -7.69
C ASP A 376 3.70 7.10 -8.14
N ALA A 377 4.84 6.42 -8.31
CA ALA A 377 6.13 7.09 -8.42
C ALA A 377 6.26 7.89 -9.73
N GLY A 378 6.69 9.15 -9.62
CA GLY A 378 7.06 9.94 -10.79
C GLY A 378 8.33 9.43 -11.49
N PRO A 379 8.59 9.85 -12.76
CA PRO A 379 9.72 9.39 -13.56
C PRO A 379 11.09 9.88 -13.07
N VAL A 380 11.12 10.82 -12.11
CA VAL A 380 12.34 11.33 -11.47
C VAL A 380 12.49 10.65 -10.12
N ASP A 381 13.66 10.05 -9.88
CA ASP A 381 13.93 9.24 -8.68
C ASP A 381 13.63 10.00 -7.38
N SER A 382 12.69 9.47 -6.61
CA SER A 382 12.31 10.00 -5.31
C SER A 382 13.07 9.27 -4.19
N PRO A 383 13.87 9.95 -3.34
CA PRO A 383 14.68 9.26 -2.33
C PRO A 383 13.86 8.43 -1.33
N VAL A 384 12.66 8.90 -1.00
CA VAL A 384 11.62 8.20 -0.23
C VAL A 384 10.27 8.66 -0.79
N LEU A 385 9.30 7.77 -1.04
CA LEU A 385 7.93 8.15 -1.46
C LEU A 385 7.00 8.47 -0.28
N LEU A 386 7.09 7.69 0.81
CA LEU A 386 6.36 7.90 2.07
C LEU A 386 7.30 7.84 3.30
N GLU A 387 7.38 8.91 4.09
CA GLU A 387 8.14 8.93 5.36
C GLU A 387 7.19 9.09 6.56
N VAL A 388 7.13 8.09 7.44
CA VAL A 388 6.29 8.07 8.65
C VAL A 388 7.15 8.32 9.88
N GLY A 389 7.13 9.57 10.36
CA GLY A 389 8.07 10.10 11.34
C GLY A 389 9.41 10.44 10.68
N PRO A 390 10.09 11.54 11.06
CA PRO A 390 11.39 11.91 10.51
C PRO A 390 12.48 10.91 10.94
N LYS A 391 13.58 10.81 10.17
CA LYS A 391 14.79 10.11 10.63
C LYS A 391 15.23 10.62 12.02
N GLY A 392 15.35 9.71 12.99
CA GLY A 392 15.63 10.05 14.39
C GLY A 392 14.40 10.24 15.28
N ALA A 393 13.20 9.98 14.75
CA ALA A 393 11.96 9.81 15.52
C ALA A 393 12.19 8.88 16.73
N SER A 394 11.64 9.28 17.87
CA SER A 394 11.91 8.61 19.15
C SER A 394 10.77 8.73 20.17
N ARG A 395 9.74 9.52 19.86
CA ARG A 395 8.58 9.71 20.73
C ARG A 395 7.80 8.39 20.88
N ASN A 396 7.12 8.23 22.02
CA ASN A 396 6.29 7.07 22.31
C ASN A 396 4.84 7.39 21.92
N HIS A 397 4.29 6.60 20.99
CA HIS A 397 2.92 6.69 20.48
C HIS A 397 2.03 5.50 20.89
N SER A 398 2.43 4.73 21.93
CA SER A 398 1.77 3.47 22.30
C SER A 398 0.32 3.60 22.80
N THR A 399 -0.15 4.80 23.13
CA THR A 399 -1.55 5.08 23.50
C THR A 399 -2.41 5.51 22.31
N ASP A 400 -1.84 6.21 21.33
CA ASP A 400 -2.51 6.63 20.10
C ASP A 400 -1.51 6.58 18.92
N PRO A 401 -1.32 5.40 18.30
CA PRO A 401 -0.28 5.20 17.28
C PRO A 401 -0.62 5.90 15.97
N ILE A 402 0.38 6.05 15.10
CA ILE A 402 0.13 6.34 13.68
C ILE A 402 -0.40 5.07 13.02
N THR A 403 -1.45 5.17 12.20
CA THR A 403 -1.92 4.05 11.33
C THR A 403 -1.74 4.35 9.85
N VAL A 404 -1.33 3.33 9.10
CA VAL A 404 -1.19 3.30 7.65
C VAL A 404 -2.04 2.13 7.13
N GLN A 405 -3.14 2.41 6.42
CA GLN A 405 -4.18 1.40 6.15
C GLN A 405 -4.76 1.52 4.73
N ASP A 406 -4.70 0.47 3.92
CA ASP A 406 -5.02 0.56 2.49
C ASP A 406 -4.25 1.70 1.80
N VAL A 407 -3.02 1.95 2.25
CA VAL A 407 -2.07 2.85 1.59
C VAL A 407 -1.18 1.98 0.72
N PHE A 408 -1.24 2.22 -0.58
CA PHE A 408 -0.57 1.43 -1.59
C PHE A 408 0.54 2.26 -2.25
N ILE A 409 1.60 1.62 -2.73
CA ILE A 409 2.69 2.29 -3.46
C ILE A 409 3.00 1.51 -4.74
N ARG A 410 3.07 2.23 -5.88
CA ARG A 410 3.46 1.70 -7.19
C ARG A 410 4.72 2.40 -7.71
N ILE A 411 5.58 1.63 -8.37
CA ILE A 411 6.79 2.12 -9.05
C ILE A 411 6.85 1.54 -10.47
N GLY A 412 6.35 2.28 -11.46
CA GLY A 412 6.29 1.87 -12.88
C GLY A 412 4.90 1.36 -13.33
N GLY A 413 4.84 0.74 -14.51
CA GLY A 413 3.64 0.09 -15.07
C GLY A 413 2.67 1.05 -15.78
N ALA A 414 2.49 2.27 -15.24
CA ALA A 414 1.75 3.36 -15.89
C ALA A 414 2.68 4.31 -16.70
N GLY A 415 3.81 3.79 -17.18
CA GLY A 415 4.98 4.56 -17.60
C GLY A 415 6.10 4.47 -16.54
N PRO A 416 7.29 5.03 -16.83
CA PRO A 416 8.44 4.92 -15.93
C PRO A 416 8.20 5.72 -14.64
N GLY A 417 8.38 5.06 -13.50
CA GLY A 417 8.39 5.66 -12.17
C GLY A 417 9.59 5.14 -11.39
N ARG A 418 10.24 5.99 -10.57
CA ARG A 418 11.47 5.62 -9.85
C ARG A 418 11.54 6.16 -8.42
N ALA A 419 12.16 5.38 -7.53
CA ALA A 419 12.45 5.79 -6.17
C ALA A 419 13.63 5.01 -5.60
N THR A 420 14.40 5.60 -4.68
CA THR A 420 15.47 4.88 -3.97
C THR A 420 14.88 3.96 -2.88
N THR A 421 13.90 4.45 -2.12
CA THR A 421 13.11 3.69 -1.16
C THR A 421 11.63 4.04 -1.29
N SER A 422 10.72 3.08 -1.15
CA SER A 422 9.28 3.36 -1.23
C SER A 422 8.72 3.92 0.08
N MET A 423 8.75 3.14 1.16
CA MET A 423 8.25 3.55 2.48
C MET A 423 9.35 3.48 3.56
N VAL A 424 9.45 4.51 4.38
CA VAL A 424 10.31 4.54 5.58
C VAL A 424 9.46 4.82 6.82
N ILE A 425 9.56 3.96 7.82
CA ILE A 425 8.83 4.07 9.09
C ILE A 425 9.84 4.30 10.21
N ASN A 426 9.94 5.54 10.68
CA ASN A 426 10.80 5.92 11.81
C ASN A 426 10.00 6.06 13.13
N ALA A 427 8.73 6.46 13.06
CA ALA A 427 7.88 6.64 14.25
C ALA A 427 7.60 5.30 14.96
N ARG A 428 7.78 5.29 16.29
CA ARG A 428 7.57 4.11 17.13
C ARG A 428 6.09 3.75 17.26
N HIS A 429 5.79 2.47 17.49
CA HIS A 429 4.42 1.94 17.62
C HIS A 429 3.50 2.14 16.40
N THR A 430 4.03 2.53 15.24
CA THR A 430 3.24 2.65 14.00
C THR A 430 2.59 1.30 13.68
N ILE A 431 1.31 1.33 13.27
CA ILE A 431 0.58 0.15 12.81
C ILE A 431 0.38 0.27 11.30
N VAL A 432 0.94 -0.67 10.54
CA VAL A 432 0.71 -0.85 9.10
C VAL A 432 -0.31 -1.97 8.95
N ASP A 433 -1.51 -1.66 8.50
CA ASP A 433 -2.62 -2.60 8.46
C ASP A 433 -3.25 -2.65 7.07
N HIS A 434 -2.83 -3.65 6.29
CA HIS A 434 -2.88 -3.70 4.83
C HIS A 434 -2.06 -2.60 4.15
N THR A 435 -0.98 -3.02 3.50
CA THR A 435 -0.26 -2.22 2.50
C THR A 435 0.20 -3.14 1.38
N TRP A 436 0.28 -2.58 0.17
CA TRP A 436 0.93 -3.19 -0.98
C TRP A 436 1.95 -2.19 -1.51
N VAL A 437 3.21 -2.60 -1.58
CA VAL A 437 4.32 -1.77 -2.02
C VAL A 437 4.99 -2.54 -3.17
N TRP A 438 4.74 -2.11 -4.40
CA TRP A 438 4.97 -2.91 -5.61
C TRP A 438 5.81 -2.14 -6.62
N ARG A 439 7.03 -2.63 -6.85
CA ARG A 439 7.78 -2.27 -8.06
C ARG A 439 7.16 -3.05 -9.22
N ALA A 440 6.68 -2.35 -10.25
CA ALA A 440 5.92 -2.99 -11.32
C ALA A 440 6.72 -4.06 -12.08
N ASP A 441 6.16 -5.27 -12.23
CA ASP A 441 6.70 -6.36 -13.04
C ASP A 441 6.13 -6.37 -14.47
N HIS A 442 5.01 -5.68 -14.70
CA HIS A 442 4.34 -5.55 -16.00
C HIS A 442 3.73 -4.16 -16.23
N GLY A 443 3.42 -3.87 -17.49
CA GLY A 443 2.93 -2.56 -17.95
C GLY A 443 4.02 -1.72 -18.63
N GLU A 444 3.71 -0.44 -18.87
CA GLU A 444 4.60 0.51 -19.53
C GLU A 444 5.72 1.00 -18.58
N GLY A 445 6.93 1.19 -19.13
CA GLY A 445 8.07 1.74 -18.38
C GLY A 445 8.67 0.80 -17.32
N VAL A 446 8.50 -0.51 -17.46
CA VAL A 446 9.10 -1.53 -16.57
C VAL A 446 10.50 -1.97 -17.03
N GLY A 447 11.32 -2.45 -16.11
CA GLY A 447 12.63 -3.09 -16.35
C GLY A 447 13.69 -2.67 -15.33
N TRP A 448 14.79 -3.43 -15.28
CA TRP A 448 15.75 -3.41 -14.16
C TRP A 448 16.24 -2.01 -13.77
N GLU A 449 16.51 -1.16 -14.77
CA GLU A 449 16.84 0.26 -14.61
C GLU A 449 15.67 1.22 -14.94
N THR A 450 14.64 0.77 -15.65
CA THR A 450 13.52 1.62 -16.12
C THR A 450 12.66 2.10 -14.96
N ASN A 451 12.20 1.17 -14.12
CA ASN A 451 11.43 1.45 -12.90
C ASN A 451 12.20 1.00 -11.64
N ARG A 452 13.52 1.20 -11.64
CA ARG A 452 14.40 0.77 -10.54
C ARG A 452 13.91 1.30 -9.20
N CYS A 453 13.80 0.41 -8.23
CA CYS A 453 13.66 0.72 -6.82
C CYS A 453 14.44 -0.28 -5.97
N ASP A 454 15.46 0.21 -5.27
CA ASP A 454 16.34 -0.65 -4.48
C ASP A 454 15.64 -1.22 -3.25
N TYR A 455 14.77 -0.45 -2.58
CA TYR A 455 14.16 -0.85 -1.29
C TYR A 455 12.66 -0.58 -1.21
N GLY A 456 11.88 -1.57 -0.77
CA GLY A 456 10.43 -1.42 -0.55
C GLY A 456 10.13 -0.68 0.75
N VAL A 457 10.19 -1.40 1.87
CA VAL A 457 9.84 -0.89 3.21
C VAL A 457 11.03 -0.95 4.16
N VAL A 458 11.41 0.19 4.73
CA VAL A 458 12.48 0.29 5.75
C VAL A 458 11.89 0.70 7.10
N VAL A 459 11.89 -0.21 8.08
CA VAL A 459 11.33 0.01 9.41
C VAL A 459 12.45 0.26 10.43
N ASN A 460 12.61 1.53 10.83
CA ASN A 460 13.55 1.96 11.87
C ASN A 460 12.85 2.15 13.23
N GLY A 461 11.55 2.45 13.22
CA GLY A 461 10.73 2.62 14.41
C GLY A 461 10.63 1.32 15.23
N HIS A 462 10.75 1.45 16.55
CA HIS A 462 10.56 0.32 17.46
C HIS A 462 9.07 0.04 17.70
N ASP A 463 8.75 -1.18 18.11
CA ASP A 463 7.40 -1.63 18.50
C ASP A 463 6.35 -1.47 17.36
N VAL A 464 6.82 -1.37 16.12
CA VAL A 464 5.99 -1.29 14.91
C VAL A 464 5.33 -2.64 14.66
N LEU A 465 4.06 -2.61 14.24
CA LEU A 465 3.27 -3.78 13.90
C LEU A 465 2.83 -3.69 12.44
N ALA A 466 3.11 -4.74 11.67
CA ALA A 466 2.54 -4.96 10.34
C ALA A 466 1.51 -6.10 10.39
N THR A 467 0.33 -5.88 9.80
CA THR A 467 -0.76 -6.86 9.67
C THR A 467 -1.27 -6.87 8.23
N GLY A 468 -0.91 -7.91 7.47
CA GLY A 468 -1.18 -7.98 6.03
C GLY A 468 -0.19 -7.15 5.21
N LEU A 469 1.09 -7.55 5.22
CA LEU A 469 2.18 -6.86 4.52
C LEU A 469 2.48 -7.53 3.17
N PHE A 470 2.25 -6.82 2.06
CA PHE A 470 2.56 -7.28 0.70
C PHE A 470 3.64 -6.37 0.10
N VAL A 471 4.82 -6.89 -0.25
CA VAL A 471 5.94 -6.07 -0.77
C VAL A 471 6.74 -6.84 -1.82
N GLU A 472 6.87 -6.30 -3.04
CA GLU A 472 7.26 -7.10 -4.21
C GLU A 472 8.21 -6.41 -5.22
N HIS A 473 9.04 -7.26 -5.84
CA HIS A 473 9.91 -7.03 -7.00
C HIS A 473 11.01 -5.97 -6.85
N PHE A 474 11.45 -5.64 -5.63
CA PHE A 474 12.51 -4.66 -5.42
C PHE A 474 13.89 -5.19 -5.86
N ASN A 475 14.75 -4.30 -6.35
CA ASN A 475 16.07 -4.67 -6.86
C ASN A 475 17.03 -5.17 -5.74
N LYS A 476 16.71 -4.90 -4.45
CA LYS A 476 17.45 -5.42 -3.29
C LYS A 476 16.51 -5.99 -2.22
N TYR A 477 16.47 -5.38 -1.02
CA TYR A 477 15.63 -5.82 0.09
C TYR A 477 14.22 -5.23 -0.06
N ASP A 478 13.22 -6.09 -0.27
CA ASP A 478 11.82 -5.68 -0.31
C ASP A 478 11.40 -5.11 1.06
N VAL A 479 11.78 -5.78 2.16
CA VAL A 479 11.65 -5.26 3.53
C VAL A 479 12.99 -5.31 4.27
N GLN A 480 13.36 -4.19 4.92
CA GLN A 480 14.44 -4.13 5.90
C GLN A 480 13.91 -3.65 7.25
N TRP A 481 14.15 -4.41 8.31
CA TRP A 481 13.66 -4.14 9.65
C TRP A 481 14.80 -3.89 10.65
N ASN A 482 15.04 -2.63 10.97
CA ASN A 482 16.09 -2.15 11.87
C ASN A 482 15.55 -1.83 13.29
N GLY A 483 14.23 -1.78 13.48
CA GLY A 483 13.59 -1.38 14.73
C GLY A 483 13.26 -2.52 15.70
N GLU A 484 13.65 -2.35 16.96
CA GLU A 484 13.42 -3.31 18.05
C GLU A 484 11.94 -3.61 18.34
N ARG A 485 11.66 -4.85 18.79
CA ARG A 485 10.32 -5.37 19.14
C ARG A 485 9.28 -5.27 18.01
N GLY A 486 9.75 -5.23 16.77
CA GLY A 486 8.89 -5.25 15.58
C GLY A 486 8.11 -6.55 15.45
N ARG A 487 6.92 -6.48 14.85
CA ARG A 487 6.06 -7.65 14.59
C ARG A 487 5.43 -7.61 13.21
N THR A 488 5.36 -8.76 12.54
CA THR A 488 4.67 -8.93 11.26
C THR A 488 3.76 -10.15 11.29
N ILE A 489 2.45 -9.96 11.10
CA ILE A 489 1.47 -11.04 10.94
C ILE A 489 0.98 -11.00 9.50
N PHE A 490 1.17 -12.11 8.78
CA PHE A 490 1.14 -12.22 7.33
C PHE A 490 2.20 -11.37 6.62
N PHE A 491 3.02 -12.04 5.82
CA PHE A 491 3.85 -11.41 4.79
C PHE A 491 3.73 -12.18 3.48
N GLN A 492 3.66 -11.44 2.38
CA GLN A 492 3.78 -11.97 1.02
C GLN A 492 4.78 -11.11 0.23
N ASN A 493 5.58 -11.80 -0.58
CA ASN A 493 6.56 -11.22 -1.47
C ASN A 493 6.74 -12.09 -2.72
N GLU A 494 7.02 -11.43 -3.83
CA GLU A 494 7.63 -11.98 -5.03
C GLU A 494 8.95 -11.22 -5.27
N LYS A 495 10.05 -11.93 -5.60
CA LYS A 495 11.32 -11.27 -5.98
C LYS A 495 11.24 -10.61 -7.36
N ALA A 496 12.23 -9.77 -7.67
CA ALA A 496 12.32 -9.10 -8.97
C ALA A 496 12.58 -10.11 -10.10
N TYR A 497 11.59 -10.33 -10.98
CA TYR A 497 11.67 -11.27 -12.11
C TYR A 497 12.77 -10.92 -13.11
N ASP A 498 13.09 -9.62 -13.19
CA ASP A 498 13.82 -8.97 -14.28
C ASP A 498 15.31 -8.71 -13.98
N ALA A 499 15.86 -9.38 -12.96
CA ALA A 499 17.29 -9.42 -12.74
C ALA A 499 18.01 -10.04 -13.96
N PRO A 500 18.96 -9.35 -14.61
CA PRO A 500 19.57 -9.84 -15.85
C PRO A 500 20.52 -11.01 -15.62
N ASP A 501 21.18 -11.05 -14.45
CA ASP A 501 22.13 -12.08 -14.06
C ASP A 501 22.30 -12.13 -12.52
N GLN A 502 23.06 -13.12 -12.05
CA GLN A 502 23.37 -13.33 -10.64
C GLN A 502 24.17 -12.18 -10.02
N ALA A 503 25.03 -11.50 -10.79
CA ALA A 503 25.91 -10.44 -10.31
C ALA A 503 25.13 -9.14 -10.04
N ALA A 504 24.08 -8.86 -10.83
CA ALA A 504 23.17 -7.73 -10.61
C ALA A 504 22.48 -7.77 -9.22
N ILE A 505 22.29 -8.96 -8.65
CA ILE A 505 21.70 -9.15 -7.31
C ILE A 505 22.71 -9.58 -6.23
N GLN A 506 24.01 -9.62 -6.52
CA GLN A 506 25.02 -10.08 -5.56
C GLN A 506 25.08 -9.15 -4.33
N ASN A 507 25.10 -9.74 -3.13
CA ASN A 507 24.98 -9.07 -1.84
C ASN A 507 26.15 -9.46 -0.94
N GLY A 508 27.35 -8.96 -1.27
CA GLY A 508 28.59 -9.41 -0.64
C GLY A 508 28.83 -10.90 -0.94
N PRO A 509 28.95 -11.79 0.06
CA PRO A 509 29.04 -13.23 -0.17
C PRO A 509 27.70 -13.87 -0.56
N LEU A 510 26.56 -13.23 -0.25
CA LEU A 510 25.24 -13.81 -0.43
C LEU A 510 24.74 -13.64 -1.88
N LYS A 511 24.09 -14.69 -2.41
CA LYS A 511 23.41 -14.64 -3.71
C LYS A 511 22.04 -14.00 -3.51
N GLY A 512 21.85 -12.79 -4.04
CA GLY A 512 20.59 -12.08 -3.86
C GLY A 512 20.43 -11.36 -2.52
N TYR A 513 19.36 -10.59 -2.42
CA TYR A 513 18.96 -9.83 -1.24
C TYR A 513 17.67 -10.46 -0.70
N ALA A 514 17.61 -10.74 0.60
CA ALA A 514 16.40 -11.30 1.24
C ALA A 514 15.15 -10.46 0.92
N ALA A 515 13.98 -11.10 0.83
CA ALA A 515 12.71 -10.38 0.81
C ALA A 515 12.45 -9.66 2.14
N TYR A 516 12.91 -10.24 3.24
CA TYR A 516 12.71 -9.69 4.58
C TYR A 516 14.00 -9.83 5.41
N LYS A 517 14.71 -8.71 5.61
CA LYS A 517 15.96 -8.65 6.39
C LYS A 517 15.74 -7.95 7.73
N VAL A 518 15.78 -8.69 8.84
CA VAL A 518 15.97 -8.11 10.17
C VAL A 518 17.45 -7.73 10.33
N GLY A 519 17.72 -6.52 10.80
CA GLY A 519 19.08 -5.99 10.99
C GLY A 519 19.86 -6.75 12.06
N ASP A 520 21.17 -6.92 11.87
CA ASP A 520 22.02 -7.80 12.67
C ASP A 520 22.18 -7.36 14.14
N HIS A 521 21.80 -6.11 14.44
CA HIS A 521 21.80 -5.52 15.78
C HIS A 521 20.48 -5.69 16.55
N VAL A 522 19.42 -6.23 15.92
CA VAL A 522 18.09 -6.34 16.54
C VAL A 522 18.05 -7.52 17.50
N THR A 523 17.60 -7.28 18.73
CA THR A 523 17.53 -8.27 19.81
C THR A 523 16.12 -8.78 20.09
N THR A 524 15.07 -8.13 19.57
CA THR A 524 13.70 -8.63 19.61
C THR A 524 12.93 -8.36 18.32
N HIS A 525 12.37 -9.40 17.71
CA HIS A 525 11.50 -9.32 16.53
C HIS A 525 10.59 -10.55 16.45
N GLU A 526 9.39 -10.45 15.86
CA GLU A 526 8.55 -11.64 15.65
C GLU A 526 7.69 -11.64 14.38
N GLY A 527 7.77 -12.71 13.59
CA GLY A 527 7.02 -12.88 12.34
C GLY A 527 6.15 -14.14 12.30
N TRP A 528 4.98 -14.08 11.65
CA TRP A 528 4.03 -15.19 11.50
C TRP A 528 3.47 -15.29 10.08
N GLY A 529 3.54 -16.48 9.46
CA GLY A 529 2.87 -16.79 8.19
C GLY A 529 3.43 -15.97 7.03
N MET A 530 4.66 -16.27 6.62
CA MET A 530 5.43 -15.38 5.74
C MET A 530 5.97 -16.12 4.51
N GLY A 531 5.61 -15.64 3.31
CA GLY A 531 6.03 -16.21 2.03
C GLY A 531 6.90 -15.29 1.19
N SER A 532 7.86 -15.86 0.46
CA SER A 532 8.66 -15.19 -0.57
C SER A 532 8.83 -16.08 -1.80
N TYR A 533 8.39 -15.60 -2.95
CA TYR A 533 8.31 -16.37 -4.21
C TYR A 533 9.35 -15.87 -5.21
N CYS A 534 9.79 -16.71 -6.15
CA CYS A 534 10.66 -16.27 -7.25
C CYS A 534 10.19 -16.75 -8.61
N TYR A 535 10.25 -15.84 -9.58
CA TYR A 535 9.95 -16.09 -10.98
C TYR A 535 10.94 -15.32 -11.86
N TYR A 536 12.22 -15.70 -11.81
CA TYR A 536 13.31 -15.09 -12.59
C TYR A 536 13.21 -15.44 -14.09
N ASN A 537 12.12 -15.07 -14.74
CA ASN A 537 11.82 -15.43 -16.13
C ASN A 537 12.80 -14.82 -17.15
N VAL A 538 13.45 -13.70 -16.82
CA VAL A 538 14.51 -13.09 -17.63
C VAL A 538 15.80 -13.92 -17.58
N ASN A 539 16.11 -14.54 -16.44
CA ASN A 539 17.25 -15.45 -16.30
C ASN A 539 16.97 -16.58 -15.28
N PRO A 540 16.35 -17.69 -15.72
CA PRO A 540 15.99 -18.81 -14.85
C PRO A 540 17.16 -19.54 -14.19
N GLY A 541 18.41 -19.20 -14.54
CA GLY A 541 19.62 -19.70 -13.88
C GLY A 541 20.00 -18.95 -12.60
N ILE A 542 19.26 -17.90 -12.23
CA ILE A 542 19.52 -17.14 -10.99
C ILE A 542 19.14 -17.96 -9.76
N VAL A 543 20.03 -17.92 -8.76
CA VAL A 543 19.82 -18.50 -7.45
C VAL A 543 19.69 -17.38 -6.41
N GLN A 544 18.66 -17.46 -5.60
CA GLN A 544 18.43 -16.61 -4.42
C GLN A 544 18.81 -17.43 -3.18
N HIS A 545 19.68 -16.91 -2.33
CA HIS A 545 20.22 -17.68 -1.21
C HIS A 545 19.13 -18.01 -0.17
N HIS A 546 18.32 -17.02 0.21
CA HIS A 546 17.17 -17.20 1.11
C HIS A 546 16.06 -16.17 0.86
N GLY A 547 14.83 -16.49 1.29
CA GLY A 547 13.73 -15.51 1.35
C GLY A 547 13.87 -14.57 2.54
N PHE A 548 14.29 -15.10 3.69
CA PHE A 548 14.34 -14.39 4.97
C PHE A 548 15.77 -14.32 5.52
N ALA A 549 16.10 -13.25 6.24
CA ALA A 549 17.40 -13.12 6.90
C ALA A 549 17.28 -12.39 8.24
N ALA A 550 17.89 -12.93 9.30
CA ALA A 550 17.71 -12.43 10.65
C ALA A 550 18.87 -12.78 11.60
N PRO A 551 19.03 -12.07 12.73
CA PRO A 551 19.82 -12.55 13.87
C PRO A 551 19.34 -13.91 14.37
N ASP A 552 20.26 -14.86 14.53
CA ASP A 552 20.04 -16.08 15.32
C ASP A 552 20.17 -15.71 16.81
N CYS A 553 19.04 -15.41 17.46
CA CYS A 553 19.00 -15.23 18.91
C CYS A 553 17.57 -15.44 19.48
N PRO A 554 17.41 -15.83 20.76
CA PRO A 554 16.11 -16.24 21.32
C PRO A 554 14.99 -15.18 21.33
N GLY A 555 15.30 -13.91 21.08
CA GLY A 555 14.32 -12.82 21.01
C GLY A 555 13.84 -12.48 19.60
N VAL A 556 14.55 -12.95 18.56
CA VAL A 556 14.19 -12.75 17.14
C VAL A 556 13.61 -14.06 16.64
N ARG A 557 12.28 -14.12 16.44
CA ARG A 557 11.57 -15.38 16.17
C ARG A 557 10.72 -15.31 14.91
N PHE A 558 10.55 -16.44 14.25
CA PHE A 558 9.60 -16.59 13.16
C PHE A 558 8.83 -17.90 13.27
N HIS A 559 7.58 -17.86 12.80
CA HIS A 559 6.66 -18.98 12.74
C HIS A 559 6.10 -19.05 11.32
N ASP A 560 6.01 -20.26 10.77
CA ASP A 560 5.39 -20.54 9.47
C ASP A 560 6.00 -19.73 8.30
N LEU A 561 7.30 -19.95 8.04
CA LEU A 561 8.01 -19.40 6.88
C LEU A 561 7.92 -20.35 5.68
N LEU A 562 7.83 -19.79 4.47
CA LEU A 562 7.94 -20.55 3.23
C LEU A 562 8.63 -19.77 2.10
N VAL A 563 9.29 -20.50 1.19
CA VAL A 563 9.76 -19.97 -0.10
C VAL A 563 9.32 -20.86 -1.26
N VAL A 564 9.08 -20.28 -2.43
CA VAL A 564 8.51 -20.99 -3.59
C VAL A 564 9.21 -20.55 -4.88
N SER A 565 9.64 -21.50 -5.71
CA SER A 565 10.00 -21.21 -7.11
C SER A 565 8.77 -21.42 -8.00
N LEU A 566 8.38 -20.39 -8.75
CA LEU A 566 7.25 -20.46 -9.67
C LEU A 566 7.70 -21.11 -10.99
N SER A 567 7.22 -22.34 -11.21
CA SER A 567 7.52 -23.13 -12.42
C SER A 567 9.02 -23.35 -12.68
N GLY A 568 9.86 -23.31 -11.63
CA GLY A 568 11.32 -23.50 -11.72
C GLY A 568 12.13 -22.28 -12.23
N ASN A 569 11.55 -21.08 -12.25
CA ASN A 569 12.23 -19.88 -12.76
C ASN A 569 13.14 -19.26 -11.71
N GLY A 570 14.38 -19.76 -11.65
CA GLY A 570 15.30 -19.56 -10.55
C GLY A 570 14.94 -20.42 -9.33
N GLN A 571 15.79 -20.45 -8.31
CA GLN A 571 15.62 -21.30 -7.12
C GLN A 571 16.10 -20.64 -5.84
N TYR A 572 15.53 -21.05 -4.71
CA TYR A 572 16.01 -20.74 -3.36
C TYR A 572 17.01 -21.81 -2.87
N GLU A 573 18.09 -21.42 -2.17
CA GLU A 573 18.99 -22.37 -1.51
C GLU A 573 18.48 -22.77 -0.11
N CYS A 574 17.88 -21.82 0.61
CA CYS A 574 17.33 -21.97 1.96
C CYS A 574 16.05 -21.12 2.12
N VAL A 575 15.32 -21.31 3.22
CA VAL A 575 14.16 -20.49 3.58
C VAL A 575 14.63 -19.22 4.32
N ILE A 576 15.36 -19.39 5.43
CA ILE A 576 15.85 -18.32 6.31
C ILE A 576 17.32 -18.52 6.67
N ASN A 577 18.17 -17.52 6.48
CA ASN A 577 19.63 -17.65 6.61
C ASN A 577 20.14 -18.90 5.85
N ASP A 578 20.66 -19.90 6.57
CA ASP A 578 21.14 -21.19 6.07
C ASP A 578 20.20 -22.37 6.45
N THR A 579 18.93 -22.07 6.76
CA THR A 579 17.92 -23.01 7.31
C THR A 579 16.72 -23.18 6.38
N GLY A 580 16.20 -24.41 6.32
CA GLY A 580 15.16 -24.82 5.37
C GLY A 580 15.75 -25.44 4.10
N ALA A 581 15.00 -26.30 3.43
CA ALA A 581 15.48 -26.96 2.21
C ALA A 581 15.53 -25.98 1.01
N PRO A 582 16.35 -26.24 -0.02
CA PRO A 582 16.26 -25.53 -1.29
C PRO A 582 14.94 -25.85 -2.01
N THR A 583 14.47 -24.93 -2.85
CA THR A 583 13.47 -25.28 -3.88
C THR A 583 14.18 -25.97 -5.05
N SER A 584 13.49 -26.86 -5.77
CA SER A 584 14.10 -27.58 -6.89
C SER A 584 13.07 -28.06 -7.91
N GLY A 585 13.52 -28.32 -9.14
CA GLY A 585 12.66 -28.77 -10.24
C GLY A 585 11.77 -27.65 -10.80
N THR A 586 10.75 -28.04 -11.56
CA THR A 586 9.77 -27.15 -12.18
C THR A 586 8.40 -27.18 -11.49
N ASP A 587 8.23 -28.04 -10.50
CA ASP A 587 6.97 -28.16 -9.76
C ASP A 587 6.93 -27.07 -8.68
N THR A 588 5.85 -26.28 -8.65
CA THR A 588 5.69 -25.13 -7.74
C THR A 588 5.34 -25.59 -6.31
N VAL A 589 6.33 -26.21 -5.65
CA VAL A 589 6.23 -26.78 -4.29
C VAL A 589 6.93 -25.85 -3.29
N PRO A 590 6.26 -25.42 -2.20
CA PRO A 590 6.89 -24.64 -1.16
C PRO A 590 7.95 -25.43 -0.37
N SER A 591 9.11 -24.83 -0.13
CA SER A 591 9.99 -25.21 0.97
C SER A 591 9.61 -24.42 2.22
N THR A 592 9.63 -25.04 3.40
CA THR A 592 9.05 -24.47 4.63
C THR A 592 9.98 -24.57 5.84
N VAL A 593 9.81 -23.63 6.78
CA VAL A 593 10.41 -23.65 8.14
C VAL A 593 9.32 -23.24 9.12
N VAL A 594 8.87 -24.19 9.96
CA VAL A 594 7.75 -23.99 10.90
C VAL A 594 8.11 -23.06 12.06
N SER A 595 9.37 -23.04 12.48
CA SER A 595 9.86 -22.19 13.57
C SER A 595 11.34 -21.82 13.37
N TYR A 596 11.73 -20.64 13.82
CA TYR A 596 13.11 -20.15 13.82
C TYR A 596 13.34 -19.14 14.95
N PRO A 597 14.53 -19.08 15.57
CA PRO A 597 15.54 -20.14 15.62
C PRO A 597 15.04 -21.35 16.44
#